data_AF-W7XE96-F1
#
_entry.id   AF-W7XE96-F1
#
_cell.length_a   1.000
_cell.length_b   1.000
_cell.length_c   1.000
_cell.angle_alpha   90.00
_cell.angle_beta   90.00
_cell.angle_gamma   90.00
#
_symmetry.space_group_name_H-M   'P 1'
#
loop_
_entity.id
_entity.type
_entity.pdbx_description
1 polymer ?
#
loop_
_entity_poly.entity_id
_entity_poly.type
_entity_poly.pdbx_seq_one_letter_code
_entity_poly.pdbx_strand_id
1 'polypeptide(L)'
;MSILGSNLAKCSNLSYFYLYLQNQVSIGSDVMKYLGHEIAKYPKLKELYLDLSQNNFEENQQQNHDSGDQLNNSLKNLTILLNQNNIMKNIAQSLDFSFKQFTDLLSLKIELKSNQIEDEFFIQLTSQLATQTKLQTLILSLERNNIKASLSQNLGNGLANLKCLSTLDINLSENGLGGNDIFGQLQLAKLTNLTNLKLNLMHNNIGENGTKALATYDNNIQDSAFELAQSLTNCSNLSNLTLWLGDNDVEKNMNKLYQLYALIQKIVHSLNFLCFNIMIDIIMIVCILVYKLILVWQTVCQKQKNQQNMIFILNDLV
;
A
#
# COMPACT_ATOMS: atom_id res chain seq x y z
N MET A 1 -3.71 -22.51 -22.87
CA MET A 1 -4.34 -21.35 -22.21
C MET A 1 -5.19 -20.48 -23.15
N SER A 2 -4.82 -20.30 -24.43
CA SER A 2 -5.67 -19.60 -25.41
C SER A 2 -7.10 -20.17 -25.51
N ILE A 3 -7.24 -21.50 -25.52
CA ILE A 3 -8.56 -22.19 -25.52
C ILE A 3 -9.33 -21.95 -24.22
N LEU A 4 -8.65 -21.89 -23.08
CA LEU A 4 -9.29 -21.61 -21.80
C LEU A 4 -9.81 -20.16 -21.79
N GLY A 5 -8.98 -19.20 -22.21
CA GLY A 5 -9.38 -17.79 -22.33
C GLY A 5 -10.57 -17.58 -23.27
N SER A 6 -10.55 -18.18 -24.47
CA SER A 6 -11.62 -18.03 -25.45
C SER A 6 -12.93 -18.73 -25.07
N ASN A 7 -12.87 -19.83 -24.31
CA ASN A 7 -14.08 -20.47 -23.79
C ASN A 7 -14.64 -19.78 -22.56
N LEU A 8 -13.76 -19.28 -21.67
CA LEU A 8 -14.19 -18.45 -20.56
C LEU A 8 -14.91 -17.20 -21.06
N ALA A 9 -14.52 -16.62 -22.21
CA ALA A 9 -15.11 -15.39 -22.77
C ALA A 9 -16.63 -15.49 -22.96
N LYS A 10 -17.16 -16.70 -23.09
CA LYS A 10 -18.58 -17.00 -23.24
C LYS A 10 -19.36 -16.97 -21.92
N CYS A 11 -18.66 -16.99 -20.78
CA CYS A 11 -19.23 -16.96 -19.44
C CYS A 11 -19.50 -15.52 -18.97
N SER A 12 -20.43 -14.81 -19.62
CA SER A 12 -20.72 -13.38 -19.38
C SER A 12 -21.25 -13.02 -17.97
N ASN A 13 -21.65 -14.01 -17.18
CA ASN A 13 -22.10 -13.84 -15.80
C ASN A 13 -21.03 -14.23 -14.75
N LEU A 14 -19.82 -14.61 -15.19
CA LEU A 14 -18.76 -15.00 -14.29
C LEU A 14 -18.37 -13.83 -13.39
N SER A 15 -18.59 -14.00 -12.09
CA SER A 15 -18.29 -12.99 -11.07
C SER A 15 -17.00 -13.30 -10.30
N TYR A 16 -16.63 -14.57 -10.26
CA TYR A 16 -15.46 -15.08 -9.55
C TYR A 16 -14.76 -16.10 -10.44
N PHE A 17 -13.44 -16.00 -10.55
CA PHE A 17 -12.65 -16.96 -11.30
C PHE A 17 -11.41 -17.35 -10.51
N TYR A 18 -11.30 -18.64 -10.19
CA TYR A 18 -10.16 -19.22 -9.47
C TYR A 18 -9.52 -20.27 -10.38
N LEU A 19 -8.23 -20.09 -10.65
CA LEU A 19 -7.45 -21.00 -11.46
C LEU A 19 -6.22 -21.44 -10.69
N TYR A 20 -6.07 -22.75 -10.53
CA TYR A 20 -4.92 -23.38 -9.88
C TYR A 20 -4.24 -24.27 -10.92
N LEU A 21 -3.05 -23.87 -11.36
CA LEU A 21 -2.23 -24.61 -12.30
C LEU A 21 -0.83 -24.77 -11.71
N GLN A 22 -0.71 -25.29 -10.50
CA GLN A 22 0.59 -25.57 -9.91
C GLN A 22 1.22 -26.83 -10.53
N ASN A 23 2.55 -26.94 -10.46
CA ASN A 23 3.29 -28.16 -10.81
C ASN A 23 3.07 -28.68 -12.24
N GLN A 24 2.81 -27.77 -13.19
CA GLN A 24 2.80 -28.06 -14.61
C GLN A 24 4.23 -28.09 -15.16
N VAL A 25 4.50 -29.03 -16.08
CA VAL A 25 5.84 -29.24 -16.64
C VAL A 25 6.31 -28.06 -17.49
N SER A 26 5.41 -27.39 -18.21
CA SER A 26 5.72 -26.18 -18.99
C SER A 26 4.47 -25.33 -19.19
N ILE A 27 4.61 -24.02 -18.95
CA ILE A 27 3.63 -22.98 -19.26
C ILE A 27 4.29 -22.02 -20.24
N GLY A 28 3.68 -21.81 -21.40
CA GLY A 28 4.21 -20.82 -22.36
C GLY A 28 4.18 -19.40 -21.77
N SER A 29 5.27 -18.65 -21.95
CA SER A 29 5.50 -17.33 -21.37
C SER A 29 4.28 -16.40 -21.56
N ASP A 30 3.72 -16.33 -22.77
CA ASP A 30 2.61 -15.43 -23.13
C ASP A 30 1.31 -15.64 -22.36
N VAL A 31 1.19 -16.70 -21.56
CA VAL A 31 -0.03 -17.02 -20.80
C VAL A 31 -0.57 -15.82 -20.05
N MET A 32 0.30 -15.01 -19.42
CA MET A 32 -0.13 -13.89 -18.60
C MET A 32 -0.72 -12.80 -19.49
N LYS A 33 -0.03 -12.43 -20.57
CA LYS A 33 -0.56 -11.48 -21.57
C LYS A 33 -1.92 -11.89 -22.10
N TYR A 34 -2.07 -13.14 -22.56
CA TYR A 34 -3.35 -13.66 -23.05
C TYR A 34 -4.44 -13.63 -21.98
N LEU A 35 -4.09 -14.03 -20.77
CA LEU A 35 -5.05 -14.08 -19.68
C LEU A 35 -5.52 -12.67 -19.32
N GLY A 36 -4.61 -11.69 -19.17
CA GLY A 36 -4.97 -10.29 -18.92
C GLY A 36 -5.92 -9.74 -19.98
N HIS A 37 -5.59 -9.96 -21.26
CA HIS A 37 -6.43 -9.59 -22.39
C HIS A 37 -7.84 -10.20 -22.33
N GLU A 38 -7.95 -11.51 -22.12
CA GLU A 38 -9.24 -12.16 -22.06
C GLU A 38 -10.02 -11.80 -20.80
N ILE A 39 -9.33 -11.57 -19.67
CA ILE A 39 -9.96 -11.15 -18.41
C ILE A 39 -10.60 -9.77 -18.54
N ALA A 40 -9.97 -8.87 -19.30
CA ALA A 40 -10.49 -7.53 -19.51
C ALA A 40 -11.91 -7.55 -20.14
N LYS A 41 -12.28 -8.62 -20.84
CA LYS A 41 -13.58 -8.80 -21.50
C LYS A 41 -14.74 -9.17 -20.55
N TYR A 42 -14.50 -9.49 -19.27
CA TYR A 42 -15.57 -9.90 -18.35
C TYR A 42 -16.15 -8.72 -17.56
N PRO A 43 -17.32 -8.17 -17.93
CA PRO A 43 -17.85 -6.95 -17.34
C PRO A 43 -18.43 -7.14 -15.93
N LYS A 44 -18.50 -8.38 -15.44
CA LYS A 44 -19.05 -8.74 -14.11
C LYS A 44 -18.03 -9.40 -13.19
N LEU A 45 -16.81 -9.64 -13.66
CA LEU A 45 -15.80 -10.33 -12.87
C LEU A 45 -15.34 -9.43 -11.74
N LYS A 46 -15.65 -9.80 -10.50
CA LYS A 46 -15.30 -9.03 -9.30
C LYS A 46 -14.00 -9.52 -8.68
N GLU A 47 -13.73 -10.82 -8.80
CA GLU A 47 -12.58 -11.45 -8.19
C GLU A 47 -11.90 -12.43 -9.14
N LEU A 48 -10.58 -12.32 -9.17
CA LEU A 48 -9.71 -13.18 -9.93
C LEU A 48 -8.59 -13.68 -9.03
N TYR A 49 -8.45 -15.00 -8.99
CA TYR A 49 -7.39 -15.68 -8.29
C TYR A 49 -6.67 -16.61 -9.26
N LEU A 50 -5.36 -16.42 -9.37
CA LEU A 50 -4.50 -17.19 -10.23
C LEU A 50 -3.35 -17.73 -9.41
N ASP A 51 -3.26 -19.05 -9.34
CA ASP A 51 -2.10 -19.72 -8.77
C ASP A 51 -1.40 -20.52 -9.86
N LEU A 52 -0.31 -19.93 -10.30
CA LEU A 52 0.59 -20.47 -11.31
C LEU A 52 1.96 -20.74 -10.67
N SER A 53 2.02 -21.02 -9.37
CA SER A 53 3.27 -21.31 -8.67
C SER A 53 3.84 -22.68 -9.07
N GLN A 54 5.15 -22.87 -8.94
CA GLN A 54 5.84 -24.15 -9.19
C GLN A 54 5.70 -24.67 -10.63
N ASN A 55 5.85 -23.79 -11.61
CA ASN A 55 5.82 -24.10 -13.04
C ASN A 55 7.10 -23.66 -13.73
N ASN A 56 7.37 -24.22 -14.90
CA ASN A 56 8.42 -23.70 -15.78
C ASN A 56 7.82 -22.79 -16.85
N PHE A 57 8.25 -21.54 -16.94
CA PHE A 57 7.81 -20.63 -18.00
C PHE A 57 8.78 -20.69 -19.18
N GLU A 58 8.34 -21.25 -20.30
CA GLU A 58 9.16 -21.39 -21.50
C GLU A 58 8.94 -20.22 -22.47
N GLU A 59 10.01 -19.77 -23.13
CA GLU A 59 9.94 -18.71 -24.14
C GLU A 59 9.15 -19.20 -25.36
N ASN A 60 8.04 -18.54 -25.65
CA ASN A 60 7.33 -18.75 -26.90
C ASN A 60 7.81 -17.76 -27.96
N GLN A 61 7.95 -18.21 -29.21
CA GLN A 61 8.30 -17.35 -30.34
C GLN A 61 7.13 -16.49 -30.85
N GLN A 62 5.96 -16.53 -30.20
CA GLN A 62 4.78 -15.80 -30.67
C GLN A 62 4.80 -14.35 -30.19
N GLN A 63 5.18 -13.44 -31.09
CA GLN A 63 4.94 -12.01 -30.93
C GLN A 63 3.44 -11.74 -31.05
N ASN A 64 2.71 -11.85 -29.94
CA ASN A 64 1.31 -11.51 -29.94
C ASN A 64 1.16 -10.00 -29.75
N HIS A 65 0.73 -9.29 -30.81
CA HIS A 65 0.69 -7.83 -30.90
C HIS A 65 -0.57 -7.18 -30.28
N ASP A 66 -1.49 -7.96 -29.73
CA ASP A 66 -2.75 -7.44 -29.22
C ASP A 66 -2.59 -6.98 -27.76
N SER A 67 -2.15 -5.74 -27.57
CA SER A 67 -2.30 -5.03 -26.30
C SER A 67 -3.75 -4.57 -26.22
N GLY A 68 -4.68 -5.43 -25.78
CA GLY A 68 -6.10 -5.07 -25.76
C GLY A 68 -6.35 -3.74 -25.05
N ASP A 69 -7.00 -2.82 -25.77
CA ASP A 69 -7.43 -1.51 -25.28
C ASP A 69 -8.64 -1.58 -24.34
N GLN A 70 -9.15 -2.79 -24.08
CA GLN A 70 -10.35 -2.98 -23.27
C GLN A 70 -10.03 -2.79 -21.78
N LEU A 71 -10.86 -1.99 -21.12
CA LEU A 71 -10.78 -1.72 -19.69
C LEU A 71 -11.80 -2.60 -18.95
N ASN A 72 -11.36 -3.20 -17.84
CA ASN A 72 -12.24 -3.89 -16.91
C ASN A 72 -12.34 -3.10 -15.61
N ASN A 73 -13.51 -2.50 -15.41
CA ASN A 73 -13.79 -1.70 -14.23
C ASN A 73 -14.55 -2.50 -13.15
N SER A 74 -14.88 -3.76 -13.45
CA SER A 74 -15.63 -4.63 -12.55
C SER A 74 -14.74 -5.37 -11.57
N LEU A 75 -13.49 -5.66 -11.95
CA LEU A 75 -12.54 -6.40 -11.13
C LEU A 75 -12.10 -5.54 -9.95
N LYS A 76 -12.38 -6.03 -8.73
CA LYS A 76 -12.04 -5.37 -7.47
C LYS A 76 -10.89 -6.08 -6.76
N ASN A 77 -10.82 -7.39 -6.88
CA ASN A 77 -9.85 -8.23 -6.19
C ASN A 77 -9.04 -9.05 -7.20
N LEU A 78 -7.73 -8.88 -7.19
CA LEU A 78 -6.81 -9.64 -8.02
C LEU A 78 -5.73 -10.30 -7.15
N THR A 79 -5.64 -11.62 -7.22
CA THR A 79 -4.56 -12.41 -6.62
C THR A 79 -3.81 -13.17 -7.71
N ILE A 80 -2.50 -12.99 -7.76
CA ILE A 80 -1.60 -13.68 -8.68
C ILE A 80 -0.45 -14.28 -7.87
N LEU A 81 -0.38 -15.60 -7.85
CA LEU A 81 0.69 -16.36 -7.21
C LEU A 81 1.55 -16.99 -8.31
N LEU A 82 2.82 -16.62 -8.31
CA LEU A 82 3.82 -17.01 -9.30
C LEU A 82 5.08 -17.52 -8.59
N ASN A 83 4.97 -18.07 -7.39
CA ASN A 83 6.13 -18.48 -6.60
C ASN A 83 6.88 -19.64 -7.27
N GLN A 84 8.21 -19.66 -7.18
CA GLN A 84 9.06 -20.79 -7.60
C GLN A 84 8.91 -21.17 -9.09
N ASN A 85 8.89 -20.19 -9.98
CA ASN A 85 8.66 -20.35 -11.41
C ASN A 85 9.89 -20.17 -12.31
N ASN A 86 11.10 -20.00 -11.73
CA ASN A 86 12.33 -19.70 -12.46
C ASN A 86 12.12 -18.62 -13.54
N ILE A 87 11.59 -17.45 -13.16
CA ILE A 87 11.20 -16.32 -14.03
C ILE A 87 12.42 -15.61 -14.68
N MET A 88 13.51 -16.32 -14.97
CA MET A 88 14.66 -15.78 -15.70
C MET A 88 14.23 -15.29 -17.08
N LYS A 89 14.45 -14.00 -17.34
CA LYS A 89 14.47 -13.27 -18.62
C LYS A 89 13.21 -13.27 -19.51
N ASN A 90 12.50 -14.38 -19.62
CA ASN A 90 11.50 -14.59 -20.68
C ASN A 90 10.10 -14.11 -20.30
N ILE A 91 9.82 -13.84 -19.02
CA ILE A 91 8.50 -13.38 -18.57
C ILE A 91 8.39 -11.85 -18.57
N ALA A 92 9.48 -11.09 -18.50
CA ALA A 92 9.41 -9.62 -18.52
C ALA A 92 8.57 -9.11 -19.72
N GLN A 93 8.76 -9.74 -20.89
CA GLN A 93 7.97 -9.50 -22.09
C GLN A 93 6.54 -10.04 -21.99
N SER A 94 6.33 -11.15 -21.28
CA SER A 94 5.02 -11.80 -21.16
C SER A 94 4.09 -11.22 -20.09
N LEU A 95 4.65 -10.47 -19.13
CA LEU A 95 3.95 -9.62 -18.19
C LEU A 95 3.82 -8.19 -18.74
N ASP A 96 3.67 -8.06 -20.05
CA ASP A 96 2.72 -7.11 -20.67
C ASP A 96 1.24 -7.39 -20.25
N PHE A 97 1.07 -7.94 -19.05
CA PHE A 97 -0.14 -7.96 -18.27
C PHE A 97 -0.33 -6.52 -17.78
N SER A 98 -0.97 -5.71 -18.61
CA SER A 98 -1.13 -4.30 -18.29
C SER A 98 -2.15 -4.16 -17.15
N PHE A 99 -1.69 -4.02 -15.90
CA PHE A 99 -2.59 -3.67 -14.78
C PHE A 99 -3.42 -2.41 -15.07
N LYS A 100 -2.96 -1.56 -16.01
CA LYS A 100 -3.70 -0.39 -16.50
C LYS A 100 -5.11 -0.74 -17.01
N GLN A 101 -5.35 -1.97 -17.47
CA GLN A 101 -6.68 -2.42 -17.89
C GLN A 101 -7.65 -2.53 -16.71
N PHE A 102 -7.16 -2.76 -15.49
CA PHE A 102 -7.98 -2.94 -14.29
C PHE A 102 -8.05 -1.65 -13.46
N THR A 103 -8.73 -0.63 -14.00
CA THR A 103 -8.69 0.75 -13.45
C THR A 103 -9.33 0.92 -12.05
N ASP A 104 -9.99 -0.12 -11.56
CA ASP A 104 -10.93 -0.09 -10.45
C ASP A 104 -10.59 -1.10 -9.34
N LEU A 105 -9.37 -1.66 -9.38
CA LEU A 105 -8.87 -2.57 -8.36
C LEU A 105 -8.82 -1.91 -6.98
N LEU A 106 -9.33 -2.64 -5.98
CA LEU A 106 -9.31 -2.27 -4.58
C LEU A 106 -8.30 -3.11 -3.80
N SER A 107 -8.10 -4.37 -4.20
CA SER A 107 -7.14 -5.29 -3.59
C SER A 107 -6.30 -5.98 -4.66
N LEU A 108 -4.97 -5.92 -4.49
CA LEU A 108 -4.01 -6.56 -5.36
C LEU A 108 -3.03 -7.35 -4.49
N LYS A 109 -2.94 -8.65 -4.76
CA LYS A 109 -1.97 -9.55 -4.16
C LYS A 109 -1.11 -10.16 -5.27
N ILE A 110 0.20 -9.96 -5.18
CA ILE A 110 1.18 -10.55 -6.09
C ILE A 110 2.23 -11.26 -5.25
N GLU A 111 2.36 -12.57 -5.45
CA GLU A 111 3.45 -13.35 -4.87
C GLU A 111 4.38 -13.85 -5.96
N LEU A 112 5.65 -13.47 -5.85
CA LEU A 112 6.71 -13.76 -6.80
C LEU A 112 7.94 -14.34 -6.07
N LYS A 113 7.75 -15.07 -4.97
CA LYS A 113 8.86 -15.63 -4.19
C LYS A 113 9.73 -16.59 -5.02
N SER A 114 11.06 -16.48 -4.87
CA SER A 114 12.04 -17.40 -5.46
C SER A 114 11.99 -17.47 -6.99
N ASN A 115 12.09 -16.33 -7.65
CA ASN A 115 11.91 -16.22 -9.11
C ASN A 115 13.06 -15.60 -9.89
N GLN A 116 14.14 -15.17 -9.23
CA GLN A 116 15.29 -14.52 -9.89
C GLN A 116 14.87 -13.35 -10.79
N ILE A 117 14.00 -12.47 -10.28
CA ILE A 117 13.50 -11.30 -11.01
C ILE A 117 14.64 -10.42 -11.53
N GLU A 118 14.58 -10.08 -12.82
CA GLU A 118 15.48 -9.13 -13.44
C GLU A 118 15.03 -7.67 -13.23
N ASP A 119 16.00 -6.76 -13.29
CA ASP A 119 15.81 -5.32 -13.06
C ASP A 119 14.70 -4.72 -13.97
N GLU A 120 14.65 -5.10 -15.24
CA GLU A 120 13.66 -4.61 -16.21
C GLU A 120 12.22 -5.00 -15.82
N PHE A 121 12.01 -6.26 -15.46
CA PHE A 121 10.70 -6.73 -15.02
C PHE A 121 10.23 -6.00 -13.76
N PHE A 122 11.12 -5.79 -12.80
CA PHE A 122 10.81 -5.06 -11.58
C PHE A 122 10.41 -3.60 -11.84
N ILE A 123 11.13 -2.92 -12.74
CA ILE A 123 10.82 -1.55 -13.17
C ILE A 123 9.44 -1.50 -13.83
N GLN A 124 9.13 -2.46 -14.71
CA GLN A 124 7.83 -2.54 -15.36
C GLN A 124 6.70 -2.76 -14.35
N LEU A 125 6.83 -3.74 -13.45
CA LEU A 125 5.86 -4.03 -12.39
C LEU A 125 5.57 -2.79 -11.55
N THR A 126 6.61 -2.11 -11.05
CA THR A 126 6.47 -0.93 -10.21
C THR A 126 5.85 0.26 -10.97
N SER A 127 6.18 0.43 -12.25
CA SER A 127 5.54 1.45 -13.10
C SER A 127 4.05 1.20 -13.32
N GLN A 128 3.65 -0.07 -13.47
CA GLN A 128 2.24 -0.43 -13.64
C GLN A 128 1.46 -0.31 -12.32
N LEU A 129 2.06 -0.69 -11.19
CA LEU A 129 1.49 -0.45 -9.86
C LEU A 129 1.14 1.03 -9.67
N ALA A 130 2.00 1.93 -10.15
CA ALA A 130 1.79 3.38 -10.06
C ALA A 130 0.49 3.88 -10.70
N THR A 131 -0.16 3.08 -11.55
CA THR A 131 -1.41 3.41 -12.23
C THR A 131 -2.66 3.01 -11.43
N GLN A 132 -2.50 2.20 -10.38
CA GLN A 132 -3.59 1.62 -9.58
C GLN A 132 -4.05 2.56 -8.47
N THR A 133 -4.43 3.79 -8.81
CA THR A 133 -4.64 4.87 -7.84
C THR A 133 -5.78 4.65 -6.84
N LYS A 134 -6.72 3.74 -7.14
CA LYS A 134 -7.84 3.35 -6.26
C LYS A 134 -7.51 2.22 -5.29
N LEU A 135 -6.31 1.63 -5.40
CA LEU A 135 -5.93 0.48 -4.61
C LEU A 135 -5.95 0.81 -3.10
N GLN A 136 -6.63 -0.02 -2.32
CA GLN A 136 -6.74 0.10 -0.87
C GLN A 136 -5.85 -0.92 -0.16
N THR A 137 -5.66 -2.10 -0.77
CA THR A 137 -4.81 -3.17 -0.24
C THR A 137 -3.79 -3.61 -1.29
N LEU A 138 -2.51 -3.58 -0.91
CA LEU A 138 -1.41 -4.14 -1.70
C LEU A 138 -0.65 -5.15 -0.85
N ILE A 139 -0.59 -6.39 -1.34
CA ILE A 139 0.27 -7.43 -0.81
C ILE A 139 1.25 -7.81 -1.91
N LEU A 140 2.54 -7.54 -1.70
CA LEU A 140 3.60 -7.77 -2.68
C LEU A 140 4.72 -8.59 -2.04
N SER A 141 4.81 -9.86 -2.41
CA SER A 141 5.88 -10.75 -1.97
C SER A 141 6.90 -10.94 -3.08
N LEU A 142 8.12 -10.50 -2.82
CA LEU A 142 9.28 -10.52 -3.72
C LEU A 142 10.48 -11.19 -3.05
N GLU A 143 10.24 -12.04 -2.05
CA GLU A 143 11.28 -12.77 -1.34
C GLU A 143 12.16 -13.59 -2.30
N ARG A 144 13.50 -13.59 -2.10
CA ARG A 144 14.45 -14.39 -2.90
C ARG A 144 14.44 -14.06 -4.41
N ASN A 145 14.68 -12.80 -4.78
CA ASN A 145 14.58 -12.34 -6.18
C ASN A 145 15.75 -11.51 -6.71
N ASN A 146 16.86 -11.41 -5.98
CA ASN A 146 18.04 -10.63 -6.40
C ASN A 146 17.73 -9.14 -6.72
N ILE A 147 16.72 -8.55 -6.08
CA ILE A 147 16.39 -7.13 -6.23
C ILE A 147 17.53 -6.29 -5.61
N LYS A 148 18.12 -5.42 -6.41
CA LYS A 148 19.26 -4.59 -6.00
C LYS A 148 18.85 -3.23 -5.42
N ALA A 149 19.75 -2.62 -4.65
CA ALA A 149 19.62 -1.25 -4.11
C ALA A 149 19.08 -0.22 -5.09
N SER A 150 19.62 -0.23 -6.31
CA SER A 150 19.29 0.73 -7.36
C SER A 150 17.82 0.70 -7.79
N LEU A 151 17.08 -0.35 -7.44
CA LEU A 151 15.68 -0.54 -7.82
C LEU A 151 14.69 -0.13 -6.74
N SER A 152 15.10 0.01 -5.49
CA SER A 152 14.21 0.36 -4.38
C SER A 152 13.45 1.68 -4.64
N GLN A 153 14.09 2.64 -5.29
CA GLN A 153 13.47 3.91 -5.69
C GLN A 153 12.33 3.70 -6.71
N ASN A 154 12.44 2.71 -7.61
CA ASN A 154 11.35 2.37 -8.54
C ASN A 154 10.12 1.88 -7.79
N LEU A 155 10.31 1.04 -6.77
CA LEU A 155 9.21 0.61 -5.90
C LEU A 155 8.59 1.79 -5.16
N GLY A 156 9.39 2.68 -4.56
CA GLY A 156 8.85 3.87 -3.90
C GLY A 156 8.10 4.81 -4.84
N ASN A 157 8.58 4.98 -6.08
CA ASN A 157 7.87 5.73 -7.12
C ASN A 157 6.52 5.07 -7.49
N GLY A 158 6.49 3.73 -7.58
CA GLY A 158 5.26 2.97 -7.80
C GLY A 158 4.26 3.15 -6.67
N LEU A 159 4.72 3.04 -5.42
CA LEU A 159 3.90 3.21 -4.22
C LEU A 159 3.40 4.64 -4.06
N ALA A 160 4.21 5.64 -4.39
CA ALA A 160 3.92 7.06 -4.21
C ALA A 160 2.57 7.52 -4.79
N ASN A 161 2.07 6.83 -5.83
CA ASN A 161 0.81 7.15 -6.50
C ASN A 161 -0.42 6.45 -5.90
N LEU A 162 -0.23 5.47 -5.01
CA LEU A 162 -1.30 4.68 -4.38
C LEU A 162 -1.94 5.45 -3.21
N LYS A 163 -2.58 6.58 -3.50
CA LYS A 163 -3.09 7.50 -2.46
C LYS A 163 -4.22 6.94 -1.60
N CYS A 164 -4.97 5.97 -2.12
CA CYS A 164 -6.04 5.30 -1.38
C CYS A 164 -5.57 4.13 -0.51
N LEU A 165 -4.27 3.81 -0.51
CA LEU A 165 -3.76 2.62 0.14
C LEU A 165 -3.87 2.73 1.67
N SER A 166 -4.61 1.80 2.27
CA SER A 166 -4.78 1.69 3.72
C SER A 166 -4.03 0.49 4.29
N THR A 167 -3.74 -0.52 3.47
CA THR A 167 -2.98 -1.72 3.86
C THR A 167 -1.86 -1.97 2.85
N LEU A 168 -0.63 -1.97 3.36
CA LEU A 168 0.57 -2.33 2.61
C LEU A 168 1.30 -3.47 3.30
N ASP A 169 1.46 -4.59 2.60
CA ASP A 169 2.27 -5.73 3.03
C ASP A 169 3.32 -6.00 1.94
N ILE A 170 4.58 -5.69 2.25
CA ILE A 170 5.70 -5.91 1.34
C ILE A 170 6.68 -6.87 2.00
N ASN A 171 6.98 -7.97 1.29
CA ASN A 171 8.07 -8.86 1.63
C ASN A 171 9.18 -8.77 0.58
N LEU A 172 10.29 -8.14 0.95
CA LEU A 172 11.51 -8.04 0.15
C LEU A 172 12.65 -8.87 0.75
N SER A 173 12.38 -9.81 1.65
CA SER A 173 13.44 -10.57 2.30
C SER A 173 14.33 -11.36 1.32
N GLU A 174 15.58 -11.61 1.71
CA GLU A 174 16.55 -12.37 0.91
C GLU A 174 16.77 -11.77 -0.50
N ASN A 175 16.98 -10.45 -0.57
CA ASN A 175 17.34 -9.73 -1.79
C ASN A 175 18.70 -9.02 -1.63
N GLY A 176 19.14 -8.32 -2.67
CA GLY A 176 20.39 -7.55 -2.69
C GLY A 176 20.17 -6.07 -2.43
N LEU A 177 19.24 -5.69 -1.54
CA LEU A 177 18.85 -4.29 -1.40
C LEU A 177 20.01 -3.40 -0.96
N GLY A 178 20.92 -3.85 -0.09
CA GLY A 178 22.15 -3.12 0.24
C GLY A 178 21.98 -1.65 0.67
N GLY A 179 23.08 -0.99 1.04
CA GLY A 179 23.16 0.48 1.05
C GLY A 179 22.32 1.26 2.07
N ASN A 180 22.61 2.56 2.14
CA ASN A 180 22.01 3.51 3.06
C ASN A 180 20.74 4.08 2.40
N ASP A 181 19.66 4.27 3.16
CA ASP A 181 18.39 4.88 2.73
C ASP A 181 17.37 4.04 1.94
N ILE A 182 17.23 2.74 2.24
CA ILE A 182 16.09 1.96 1.74
C ILE A 182 14.73 2.60 2.11
N PHE A 183 14.63 3.23 3.28
CA PHE A 183 13.38 3.78 3.78
C PHE A 183 12.94 5.07 3.08
N GLY A 184 13.87 6.00 2.82
CA GLY A 184 13.60 7.19 2.01
C GLY A 184 13.28 6.83 0.56
N GLN A 185 13.96 5.83 0.01
CA GLN A 185 13.70 5.34 -1.35
C GLN A 185 12.29 4.76 -1.53
N LEU A 186 11.73 4.10 -0.51
CA LEU A 186 10.36 3.57 -0.52
C LEU A 186 9.27 4.66 -0.49
N GLN A 187 9.61 5.90 -0.11
CA GLN A 187 8.71 7.06 -0.12
C GLN A 187 7.36 6.83 0.60
N LEU A 188 7.38 6.05 1.69
CA LEU A 188 6.17 5.68 2.43
C LEU A 188 5.37 6.90 2.93
N ALA A 189 6.02 8.06 3.10
CA ALA A 189 5.41 9.30 3.57
C ALA A 189 4.39 9.88 2.57
N LYS A 190 4.34 9.33 1.36
CA LYS A 190 3.34 9.68 0.35
C LYS A 190 2.03 8.91 0.51
N LEU A 191 1.99 7.89 1.38
CA LEU A 191 0.84 7.01 1.66
C LEU A 191 0.07 7.49 2.90
N THR A 192 -0.55 8.67 2.82
CA THR A 192 -1.18 9.35 3.97
C THR A 192 -2.38 8.62 4.58
N ASN A 193 -3.00 7.70 3.83
CA ASN A 193 -4.13 6.88 4.28
C ASN A 193 -3.70 5.54 4.89
N LEU A 194 -2.40 5.26 5.00
CA LEU A 194 -1.90 3.98 5.45
C LEU A 194 -2.25 3.75 6.92
N THR A 195 -2.95 2.64 7.18
CA THR A 195 -3.35 2.20 8.54
C THR A 195 -2.60 0.95 8.98
N ASN A 196 -2.23 0.08 8.03
CA ASN A 196 -1.51 -1.16 8.26
C ASN A 196 -0.27 -1.19 7.37
N LEU A 197 0.91 -1.28 7.97
CA LEU A 197 2.19 -1.49 7.29
C LEU A 197 2.85 -2.76 7.81
N LYS A 198 3.07 -3.71 6.91
CA LYS A 198 3.96 -4.84 7.12
C LYS A 198 5.10 -4.74 6.11
N LEU A 199 6.33 -4.69 6.62
CA LEU A 199 7.52 -4.58 5.79
C LEU A 199 8.57 -5.57 6.27
N ASN A 200 8.85 -6.57 5.44
CA ASN A 200 9.89 -7.55 5.69
C ASN A 200 11.10 -7.25 4.79
N LEU A 201 12.21 -6.88 5.41
CA LEU A 201 13.50 -6.59 4.78
C LEU A 201 14.59 -7.55 5.28
N MET A 202 14.26 -8.69 5.90
CA MET A 202 15.29 -9.60 6.43
C MET A 202 16.27 -10.06 5.35
N HIS A 203 17.54 -10.32 5.71
CA HIS A 203 18.55 -10.85 4.78
C HIS A 203 18.78 -10.01 3.51
N ASN A 204 18.95 -8.70 3.66
CA ASN A 204 19.13 -7.77 2.54
C ASN A 204 20.47 -7.03 2.52
N ASN A 205 21.39 -7.40 3.43
CA ASN A 205 22.71 -6.77 3.55
C ASN A 205 22.66 -5.23 3.64
N ILE A 206 21.65 -4.68 4.34
CA ILE A 206 21.40 -3.24 4.47
C ILE A 206 22.57 -2.50 5.18
N GLY A 207 23.38 -3.23 5.95
CA GLY A 207 24.62 -2.73 6.56
C GLY A 207 24.41 -1.74 7.71
N GLU A 208 25.53 -1.24 8.27
CA GLU A 208 25.51 -0.38 9.47
C GLU A 208 24.80 0.96 9.24
N ASN A 209 24.80 1.48 8.02
CA ASN A 209 24.22 2.80 7.74
C ASN A 209 22.73 2.75 7.44
N GLY A 210 22.23 1.72 6.74
CA GLY A 210 20.78 1.52 6.63
C GLY A 210 20.14 1.07 7.96
N THR A 211 20.95 0.64 8.93
CA THR A 211 20.53 0.44 10.33
C THR A 211 20.71 1.68 11.20
N LYS A 212 21.67 2.57 10.92
CA LYS A 212 21.65 3.94 11.45
C LYS A 212 20.37 4.66 11.00
N ALA A 213 19.79 4.30 9.85
CA ALA A 213 18.49 4.80 9.38
C ALA A 213 17.30 4.57 10.32
N LEU A 214 17.53 3.75 11.34
CA LEU A 214 16.58 3.29 12.32
C LEU A 214 16.92 3.72 13.76
N ALA A 215 18.09 4.29 14.01
CA ALA A 215 18.58 4.51 15.37
C ALA A 215 19.22 5.88 15.58
N THR A 216 18.56 6.78 16.32
CA THR A 216 19.25 7.94 16.91
C THR A 216 18.97 8.07 18.39
N TYR A 217 20.06 8.25 19.13
CA TYR A 217 20.11 9.24 20.20
C TYR A 217 21.57 9.65 20.46
N ASP A 218 22.23 10.22 19.46
CA ASP A 218 23.43 11.04 19.72
C ASP A 218 23.34 12.31 18.89
N ASN A 219 23.39 13.46 19.56
CA ASN A 219 23.06 14.80 19.04
C ASN A 219 24.02 15.33 17.96
N ASN A 220 24.87 14.46 17.38
CA ASN A 220 25.90 14.81 16.40
C ASN A 220 25.85 13.97 15.11
N ILE A 221 24.82 13.16 14.86
CA ILE A 221 24.67 12.45 13.58
C ILE A 221 23.31 12.78 12.98
N GLN A 222 23.32 13.70 12.00
CA GLN A 222 22.14 14.26 11.38
C GLN A 222 21.55 13.38 10.24
N ASP A 223 22.27 12.36 9.76
CA ASP A 223 22.02 11.84 8.40
C ASP A 223 21.75 10.34 8.31
N SER A 224 20.99 9.74 9.23
CA SER A 224 20.44 8.41 8.90
C SER A 224 19.16 8.10 9.67
N ALA A 225 19.12 8.11 11.00
CA ALA A 225 17.92 7.68 11.76
C ALA A 225 16.64 8.49 11.54
N PHE A 226 16.80 9.57 10.80
CA PHE A 226 15.74 10.43 10.31
C PHE A 226 14.92 9.75 9.21
N GLU A 227 15.45 8.78 8.45
CA GLU A 227 14.86 8.31 7.20
C GLU A 227 13.61 7.43 7.37
N LEU A 228 13.58 6.47 8.30
CA LEU A 228 12.33 5.72 8.58
C LEU A 228 11.29 6.63 9.22
N ALA A 229 11.70 7.44 10.20
CA ALA A 229 10.79 8.37 10.87
C ALA A 229 10.20 9.34 9.83
N GLN A 230 11.03 9.94 8.97
CA GLN A 230 10.62 10.83 7.89
C GLN A 230 9.76 10.12 6.85
N SER A 231 10.09 8.88 6.50
CA SER A 231 9.28 8.09 5.57
C SER A 231 7.94 7.67 6.17
N LEU A 232 7.73 7.79 7.49
CA LEU A 232 6.43 7.56 8.12
C LEU A 232 5.76 8.82 8.68
N THR A 233 6.42 9.98 8.67
CA THR A 233 5.94 11.23 9.30
C THR A 233 4.53 11.62 8.86
N ASN A 234 4.17 11.34 7.60
CA ASN A 234 2.87 11.72 7.04
C ASN A 234 1.83 10.58 7.07
N CYS A 235 2.19 9.39 7.55
CA CYS A 235 1.28 8.26 7.71
C CYS A 235 0.53 8.37 9.05
N SER A 236 -0.20 9.47 9.24
CA SER A 236 -0.81 9.81 10.55
C SER A 236 -1.90 8.84 11.01
N ASN A 237 -2.44 8.03 10.09
CA ASN A 237 -3.46 7.02 10.37
C ASN A 237 -2.86 5.64 10.70
N LEU A 238 -1.53 5.50 10.71
CA LEU A 238 -0.86 4.22 10.92
C LEU A 238 -1.12 3.70 12.33
N SER A 239 -1.88 2.61 12.44
CA SER A 239 -2.23 1.97 13.71
C SER A 239 -1.52 0.64 13.91
N ASN A 240 -1.17 -0.04 12.82
CA ASN A 240 -0.46 -1.31 12.85
C ASN A 240 0.83 -1.22 12.04
N LEU A 241 1.97 -1.40 12.71
CA LEU A 241 3.29 -1.44 12.09
C LEU A 241 3.99 -2.75 12.48
N THR A 242 4.36 -3.55 11.49
CA THR A 242 5.20 -4.74 11.66
C THR A 242 6.42 -4.63 10.76
N LEU A 243 7.61 -4.69 11.36
CA LEU A 243 8.88 -4.61 10.65
C LEU A 243 9.70 -5.86 10.96
N TRP A 244 10.19 -6.54 9.92
CA TRP A 244 11.18 -7.60 10.06
C TRP A 244 12.49 -7.18 9.41
N LEU A 245 13.52 -7.01 10.25
CA LEU A 245 14.81 -6.43 9.86
C LEU A 245 16.00 -7.34 10.20
N GLY A 246 15.75 -8.56 10.68
CA GLY A 246 16.79 -9.53 11.05
C GLY A 246 17.81 -9.80 9.94
N ASP A 247 19.01 -10.19 10.34
CA ASP A 247 20.08 -10.65 9.46
C ASP A 247 20.44 -9.69 8.32
N ASN A 248 20.50 -8.40 8.66
CA ASN A 248 20.96 -7.30 7.81
C ASN A 248 22.34 -6.73 8.24
N ASP A 249 23.22 -7.57 8.79
CA ASP A 249 24.45 -7.15 9.51
C ASP A 249 24.17 -6.23 10.73
N VAL A 250 22.96 -6.32 11.29
CA VAL A 250 22.48 -5.52 12.45
C VAL A 250 23.10 -5.97 13.78
N GLU A 251 23.70 -7.17 13.80
CA GLU A 251 24.12 -7.88 15.01
C GLU A 251 25.16 -7.15 15.89
N LYS A 252 25.79 -6.09 15.40
CA LYS A 252 26.74 -5.30 16.23
C LYS A 252 26.12 -4.25 17.14
N ASN A 253 24.79 -4.07 17.18
CA ASN A 253 24.18 -3.00 18.00
C ASN A 253 22.79 -3.33 18.59
N MET A 254 22.71 -4.39 19.40
CA MET A 254 21.49 -4.79 20.15
C MET A 254 20.83 -3.66 20.97
N ASN A 255 21.61 -2.67 21.46
CA ASN A 255 21.08 -1.51 22.19
C ASN A 255 20.29 -0.52 21.31
N LYS A 256 20.55 -0.48 20.00
CA LYS A 256 19.88 0.43 19.05
C LYS A 256 18.51 -0.10 18.62
N LEU A 257 18.30 -1.42 18.63
CA LEU A 257 17.01 -2.05 18.34
C LEU A 257 15.95 -1.74 19.42
N TYR A 258 16.36 -1.71 20.70
CA TYR A 258 15.48 -1.30 21.82
C TYR A 258 15.08 0.18 21.72
N GLN A 259 15.98 1.05 21.27
CA GLN A 259 15.69 2.47 21.05
C GLN A 259 14.77 2.70 19.85
N LEU A 260 14.95 1.94 18.76
CA LEU A 260 14.03 1.92 17.61
C LEU A 260 12.61 1.50 18.02
N TYR A 261 12.48 0.43 18.82
CA TYR A 261 11.18 -0.02 19.32
C TYR A 261 10.50 1.07 20.18
N ALA A 262 11.25 1.73 21.08
CA ALA A 262 10.73 2.83 21.89
C ALA A 262 10.36 4.07 21.05
N LEU A 263 11.09 4.37 19.97
CA LEU A 263 10.80 5.49 19.07
C LEU A 263 9.58 5.20 18.19
N ILE A 264 9.45 4.00 17.65
CA ILE A 264 8.25 3.57 16.92
C ILE A 264 7.02 3.65 17.84
N GLN A 265 7.12 3.18 19.08
CA GLN A 265 6.04 3.31 20.06
C GLN A 265 5.72 4.78 20.35
N LYS A 266 6.72 5.66 20.46
CA LYS A 266 6.52 7.10 20.63
C LYS A 266 5.92 7.78 19.42
N ILE A 267 6.29 7.40 18.19
CA ILE A 267 5.71 7.93 16.94
C ILE A 267 4.26 7.48 16.81
N VAL A 268 3.96 6.19 17.05
CA VAL A 268 2.58 5.69 17.09
C VAL A 268 1.77 6.39 18.18
N HIS A 269 2.36 6.62 19.36
CA HIS A 269 1.71 7.33 20.45
C HIS A 269 1.52 8.83 20.15
N SER A 270 2.48 9.50 19.52
CA SER A 270 2.42 10.93 19.19
C SER A 270 1.51 11.21 18.00
N LEU A 271 1.41 10.30 17.03
CA LEU A 271 0.40 10.34 15.96
C LEU A 271 -1.02 10.20 16.55
N ASN A 272 -1.22 9.29 17.50
CA ASN A 272 -2.47 9.17 18.25
C ASN A 272 -2.75 10.41 19.13
N PHE A 273 -1.72 10.98 19.75
CA PHE A 273 -1.82 12.16 20.62
C PHE A 273 -2.13 13.45 19.84
N LEU A 274 -1.57 13.61 18.64
CA LEU A 274 -1.88 14.74 17.77
C LEU A 274 -3.35 14.68 17.31
N CYS A 275 -3.85 13.49 16.98
CA CYS A 275 -5.27 13.28 16.65
C CYS A 275 -6.18 13.58 17.86
N PHE A 276 -5.76 13.17 19.07
CA PHE A 276 -6.47 13.44 20.31
C PHE A 276 -6.50 14.94 20.69
N ASN A 277 -5.40 15.67 20.48
CA ASN A 277 -5.36 17.11 20.73
C ASN A 277 -6.23 17.88 19.74
N ILE A 278 -6.23 17.50 18.46
CA ILE A 278 -7.14 18.10 17.47
C ILE A 278 -8.61 17.85 17.88
N MET A 279 -8.92 16.64 18.38
CA MET A 279 -10.27 16.32 18.90
C MET A 279 -10.62 17.15 20.14
N ILE A 280 -9.69 17.33 21.08
CA ILE A 280 -9.86 18.20 22.25
C ILE A 280 -10.08 19.66 21.83
N ASP A 281 -9.29 20.18 20.90
CA ASP A 281 -9.42 21.55 20.42
C ASP A 281 -10.80 21.76 19.77
N ILE A 282 -11.29 20.80 18.98
CA ILE A 282 -12.65 20.81 18.42
C ILE A 282 -13.70 20.78 19.54
N ILE A 283 -13.57 19.89 20.53
CA ILE A 283 -14.50 19.82 21.68
C ILE A 283 -14.52 21.14 22.45
N MET A 284 -13.36 21.74 22.70
CA MET A 284 -13.24 23.02 23.40
C MET A 284 -13.92 24.15 22.62
N ILE A 285 -13.72 24.21 21.30
CA ILE A 285 -14.39 25.16 20.41
C ILE A 285 -15.91 24.97 20.47
N VAL A 286 -16.40 23.73 20.42
CA VAL A 286 -17.84 23.41 20.52
C VAL A 286 -18.40 23.83 21.88
N CYS A 287 -17.71 23.54 22.98
CA CYS A 287 -18.12 23.97 24.32
C CYS A 287 -18.23 25.49 24.44
N ILE A 288 -17.26 26.23 23.88
CA ILE A 288 -17.27 27.71 23.87
C ILE A 288 -18.47 28.24 23.06
N LEU A 289 -18.78 27.64 21.91
CA LEU A 289 -19.93 28.03 21.09
C LEU A 289 -21.25 27.76 21.81
N VAL A 290 -21.40 26.59 22.46
CA VAL A 290 -22.60 26.25 23.25
C VAL A 290 -22.78 27.22 24.42
N TYR A 291 -21.71 27.54 25.16
CA TYR A 291 -21.78 28.50 26.26
C TYR A 291 -22.22 29.89 25.78
N LYS A 292 -21.69 30.38 24.65
CA LYS A 292 -22.12 31.64 24.04
C LYS A 292 -23.59 31.62 23.65
N LEU A 293 -24.09 30.52 23.08
CA LEU A 293 -25.51 30.36 22.74
C LEU A 293 -26.41 30.39 23.98
N ILE A 294 -25.99 29.76 25.09
CA ILE A 294 -26.72 29.82 26.36
C ILE A 294 -26.81 31.25 26.89
N LEU A 295 -25.71 32.02 26.86
CA LEU A 295 -25.72 33.42 27.29
C LEU A 295 -26.64 34.28 26.41
N VAL A 296 -26.63 34.07 25.10
CA VAL A 296 -27.54 34.75 24.18
C VAL A 296 -28.99 34.40 24.51
N TRP A 297 -29.30 33.12 24.72
CA TRP A 297 -30.65 32.67 25.10
C TRP A 297 -31.11 33.27 26.43
N GLN A 298 -30.26 33.26 27.47
CA GLN A 298 -30.56 33.89 28.76
C GLN A 298 -30.84 35.39 28.60
N THR A 299 -30.07 36.09 27.77
CA THR A 299 -30.29 37.52 27.48
C THR A 299 -31.62 37.76 26.78
N VAL A 300 -32.00 36.90 25.83
CA VAL A 300 -33.30 36.96 25.14
C VAL A 300 -34.45 36.69 26.11
N CYS A 301 -34.36 35.65 26.94
CA CYS A 301 -35.37 35.34 27.96
C CYS A 301 -35.52 36.47 28.98
N GLN A 302 -34.42 37.08 29.42
CA GLN A 302 -34.47 38.21 30.35
C GLN A 302 -35.14 39.43 29.69
N LYS A 303 -34.84 39.71 28.42
CA LYS A 303 -35.52 40.78 27.65
C LYS A 303 -37.02 40.49 27.52
N GLN A 304 -37.42 39.25 27.20
CA GLN A 304 -38.83 38.87 27.12
C GLN A 304 -39.54 38.98 28.47
N LYS A 305 -38.91 38.55 29.56
CA LYS A 305 -39.47 38.68 30.92
C LYS A 305 -39.64 40.15 31.33
N ASN A 306 -38.66 40.99 31.01
CA ASN A 306 -38.76 42.43 31.24
C ASN A 306 -39.86 43.08 30.39
N GLN A 307 -40.03 42.65 29.13
CA GLN A 307 -41.13 43.10 28.27
C GLN A 307 -42.50 42.66 28.82
N GLN A 308 -42.65 41.42 29.30
CA GLN A 308 -43.88 40.94 29.91
C GLN A 308 -44.24 41.69 31.20
N ASN A 309 -43.24 41.97 32.06
CA ASN A 309 -43.46 42.77 33.27
C ASN A 309 -43.87 44.22 32.95
N MET A 310 -43.30 44.83 31.91
CA MET A 310 -43.72 46.16 31.44
C MET A 310 -45.15 46.16 30.89
N ILE A 311 -45.57 45.12 30.18
CA ILE A 311 -46.97 44.97 29.72
C ILE A 311 -47.92 44.81 30.92
N PHE A 312 -47.53 44.07 31.95
CA PHE A 312 -48.33 43.90 33.16
C PHE A 312 -48.52 45.23 33.91
N ILE A 313 -47.44 46.00 34.07
CA ILE A 313 -47.49 47.35 34.68
C ILE A 313 -48.37 48.31 33.85
N LEU A 314 -48.33 48.22 32.52
CA LEU A 314 -49.17 49.06 31.66
C LEU A 314 -50.65 48.67 31.70
N ASN A 315 -50.98 47.39 31.88
CA ASN A 315 -52.36 46.92 32.03
C ASN A 315 -52.95 47.25 33.41
N ASP A 316 -52.13 47.38 34.45
CA ASP A 316 -52.57 47.86 35.78
C ASP A 316 -52.76 49.39 35.83
N LEU A 317 -52.37 50.11 34.78
CA LEU A 317 -52.44 51.58 34.67
C LEU A 317 -53.61 52.08 33.79
N VAL A 318 -54.47 51.21 33.24
CA VAL A 318 -55.61 51.55 32.38
C VAL A 318 -56.90 51.01 32.96
#